data_AF-G3INY8-F1
#
_entry.id   AF-G3INY8-F1
#
_cell.length_a   1.000
_cell.length_b   1.000
_cell.length_c   1.000
_cell.angle_alpha   90.00
_cell.angle_beta   90.00
_cell.angle_gamma   90.00
#
_symmetry.space_group_name_H-M   'P 1'
#
loop_
_entity.id
_entity.type
_entity.pdbx_description
1 polymer ?
#
loop_
_entity_poly.entity_id
_entity_poly.type
_entity_poly.pdbx_seq_one_letter_code
_entity_poly.pdbx_strand_id
1 'polypeptide(L)'
;MSLAQRENSAALQKAADHYSQQMALQLRLPTDTLHELLIVHAECEKEAVAVFMEHSFKDDEQEFQRKLVVAIKEMMEAFMLQNEAPSVRHCQAEVEKLGEPLSESVLMVLFLFLWAQPLLRSQE
;
A
#
# COMPACT_ATOMS: atom_id res chain seq x y z
N MET A 1 1.19 -6.88 35.68
CA MET A 1 1.79 -7.49 34.47
C MET A 1 2.46 -8.79 34.87
N SER A 2 2.14 -9.88 34.18
CA SER A 2 2.84 -11.16 34.35
C SER A 2 4.17 -11.16 33.58
N LEU A 3 5.07 -12.08 33.92
CA LEU A 3 6.32 -12.30 33.16
C LEU A 3 6.00 -12.60 31.68
N ALA A 4 5.08 -13.53 31.43
CA ALA A 4 4.65 -13.90 30.08
C ALA A 4 4.17 -12.69 29.25
N GLN A 5 3.35 -11.79 29.84
CA GLN A 5 2.94 -10.58 29.13
C GLN A 5 4.12 -9.69 28.74
N ARG A 6 5.10 -9.52 29.64
CA ARG A 6 6.27 -8.67 29.37
C ARG A 6 7.16 -9.28 28.28
N GLU A 7 7.50 -10.56 28.42
CA GLU A 7 8.35 -11.27 27.46
C GLU A 7 7.68 -11.36 26.08
N ASN A 8 6.39 -11.72 26.01
CA ASN A 8 5.69 -11.83 24.72
C ASN A 8 5.49 -10.47 24.03
N SER A 9 5.29 -9.39 24.79
CA SER A 9 5.24 -8.04 24.22
C SER A 9 6.59 -7.62 23.65
N ALA A 10 7.69 -7.93 24.34
CA ALA A 10 9.04 -7.64 23.86
C ALA A 10 9.40 -8.50 22.63
N ALA A 11 9.03 -9.79 22.65
CA ALA A 11 9.21 -10.71 21.53
C ALA A 11 8.44 -10.24 20.28
N LEU A 12 7.19 -9.78 20.45
CA LEU A 12 6.38 -9.23 19.37
C LEU A 12 7.06 -8.00 18.75
N GLN A 13 7.48 -7.03 19.56
CA GLN A 13 8.14 -5.83 19.06
C GLN A 13 9.41 -6.21 18.29
N LYS A 14 10.24 -7.09 18.86
CA LYS A 14 11.49 -7.53 18.23
C LYS A 14 11.25 -8.23 16.89
N ALA A 15 10.24 -9.08 16.80
CA ALA A 15 9.87 -9.76 15.57
C ALA A 15 9.32 -8.80 14.51
N ALA A 16 8.47 -7.86 14.89
CA ALA A 16 7.95 -6.83 13.99
C ALA A 16 9.06 -5.91 13.48
N ASP A 17 9.99 -5.50 14.35
CA ASP A 17 11.15 -4.70 13.97
C ASP A 17 12.04 -5.46 12.98
N HIS A 18 12.32 -6.74 13.25
CA HIS A 18 13.07 -7.60 12.33
C HIS A 18 12.41 -7.67 10.96
N TYR A 19 11.10 -7.92 10.90
CA TYR A 19 10.35 -7.93 9.64
C TYR A 19 10.48 -6.60 8.88
N SER A 20 10.27 -5.47 9.57
CA SER A 20 10.38 -4.13 8.95
C SER A 20 11.75 -3.89 8.31
N GLN A 21 12.81 -4.26 9.04
CA GLN A 21 14.18 -4.01 8.67
C GLN A 21 14.58 -4.89 7.49
N GLN A 22 14.22 -6.18 7.51
CA GLN A 22 14.52 -7.09 6.41
C GLN A 22 13.78 -6.69 5.13
N MET A 23 12.50 -6.37 5.22
CA MET A 23 11.73 -5.85 4.08
C MET A 23 12.39 -4.60 3.49
N ALA A 24 12.77 -3.63 4.33
CA ALA A 24 13.39 -2.38 3.89
C ALA A 24 14.82 -2.55 3.31
N LEU A 25 15.57 -3.53 3.81
CA LEU A 25 16.92 -3.83 3.34
C LEU A 25 16.92 -4.57 2.00
N GLN A 26 15.99 -5.51 1.83
CA GLN A 26 15.96 -6.41 0.67
C GLN A 26 15.12 -5.85 -0.48
N LEU A 27 14.07 -5.07 -0.20
CA LEU A 27 13.23 -4.49 -1.24
C LEU A 27 13.75 -3.16 -1.76
N ARG A 28 13.69 -3.02 -3.08
CA ARG A 28 13.79 -1.74 -3.78
C ARG A 28 12.46 -1.48 -4.44
N LEU A 29 11.75 -0.45 -3.97
CA LEU A 29 10.45 -0.07 -4.51
C LEU A 29 10.58 1.03 -5.58
N PRO A 30 9.71 1.03 -6.61
CA PRO A 30 8.76 -0.04 -6.94
C PRO A 30 9.48 -1.28 -7.48
N THR A 31 8.92 -2.46 -7.27
CA THR A 31 9.37 -3.72 -7.88
C THR A 31 8.84 -3.86 -9.30
N ASP A 32 9.51 -4.67 -10.13
CA ASP A 32 9.06 -4.92 -11.50
C ASP A 32 7.78 -5.77 -11.52
N THR A 33 7.68 -6.71 -10.56
CA THR A 33 6.50 -7.56 -10.38
C THR A 33 6.05 -7.61 -8.93
N LEU A 34 4.74 -7.85 -8.73
CA LEU A 34 4.21 -8.15 -7.40
C LEU A 34 4.84 -9.42 -6.81
N HIS A 35 5.25 -10.37 -7.66
CA HIS A 35 5.82 -11.63 -7.22
C HIS A 35 7.15 -11.45 -6.47
N GLU A 36 8.01 -10.54 -6.94
CA GLU A 36 9.27 -10.20 -6.24
C GLU A 36 9.01 -9.71 -4.82
N LEU A 37 8.03 -8.83 -4.64
CA LEU A 37 7.63 -8.32 -3.33
C LEU A 37 7.12 -9.47 -2.43
N LEU A 38 6.28 -10.35 -2.97
CA LEU A 38 5.71 -11.49 -2.23
C LEU A 38 6.77 -12.53 -1.81
N ILE A 39 7.80 -12.76 -2.62
CA ILE A 39 8.90 -13.66 -2.26
C ILE A 39 9.64 -13.13 -1.04
N VAL A 40 10.07 -11.86 -1.09
CA VAL A 40 10.80 -11.24 0.02
C VAL A 40 9.94 -11.19 1.28
N HIS A 41 8.65 -10.86 1.15
CA HIS A 41 7.70 -10.89 2.25
C HIS A 41 7.64 -12.25 2.94
N ALA A 42 7.50 -13.35 2.18
CA ALA A 42 7.39 -14.69 2.74
C ALA A 42 8.65 -15.11 3.52
N GLU A 43 9.83 -14.73 3.02
CA GLU A 43 11.09 -14.97 3.72
C GLU A 43 11.20 -14.15 5.01
N CYS A 44 10.90 -12.85 4.96
CA CYS A 44 10.92 -11.96 6.12
C CYS A 44 9.88 -12.36 7.18
N GLU A 45 8.67 -12.77 6.78
CA GLU A 45 7.63 -13.24 7.69
C GLU A 45 8.08 -14.49 8.44
N LYS A 46 8.65 -15.47 7.71
CA LYS A 46 9.20 -16.69 8.31
C LYS A 46 10.29 -16.39 9.33
N GLU A 47 11.19 -15.46 9.03
CA GLU A 47 12.24 -15.03 9.97
C GLU A 47 11.65 -14.33 11.20
N ALA A 48 10.69 -13.43 11.02
CA ALA A 48 10.03 -12.74 12.13
C ALA A 48 9.31 -13.71 13.07
N VAL A 49 8.63 -14.72 12.52
CA VAL A 49 8.04 -15.80 13.32
C VAL A 49 9.12 -16.56 14.08
N ALA A 50 10.25 -16.89 13.45
CA ALA A 50 11.35 -17.58 14.14
C ALA A 50 11.91 -16.74 15.30
N VAL A 51 12.11 -15.43 15.10
CA VAL A 51 12.54 -14.48 16.15
C VAL A 51 11.53 -14.42 17.29
N PHE A 52 10.23 -14.39 16.98
CA PHE A 52 9.19 -14.41 18.01
C PHE A 52 9.22 -15.72 18.81
N MET A 53 9.32 -16.86 18.15
CA MET A 53 9.36 -18.17 18.80
C MET A 53 10.60 -18.34 19.70
N GLU A 54 11.73 -17.73 19.35
CA GLU A 54 12.95 -17.74 20.18
C GLU A 54 12.80 -16.94 21.48
N HIS A 55 12.02 -15.85 21.47
CA HIS A 55 11.93 -14.91 22.59
C HIS A 55 10.59 -14.92 23.35
N SER A 56 9.58 -15.60 22.81
CA SER A 56 8.27 -15.74 23.47
C SER A 56 8.34 -16.69 24.66
N PHE A 57 7.43 -16.47 25.62
CA PHE A 57 7.31 -17.25 26.84
C PHE A 57 5.85 -17.47 27.20
N LYS A 58 5.42 -18.75 27.19
CA LYS A 58 4.07 -19.19 27.58
C LYS A 58 2.93 -18.42 26.90
N ASP A 59 3.00 -18.26 25.58
CA ASP A 59 1.88 -17.76 24.76
C ASP A 59 0.94 -18.92 24.37
N ASP A 60 0.44 -19.68 25.35
CA ASP A 60 -0.27 -20.95 25.12
C ASP A 60 -1.59 -20.73 24.34
N GLU A 61 -2.23 -19.58 24.54
CA GLU A 61 -3.44 -19.17 23.81
C GLU A 61 -3.10 -18.49 22.47
N GLN A 62 -1.82 -18.36 22.11
CA GLN A 62 -1.31 -17.74 20.88
C GLN A 62 -1.80 -16.30 20.67
N GLU A 63 -2.05 -15.55 21.74
CA GLU A 63 -2.57 -14.20 21.66
C GLU A 63 -1.56 -13.27 21.01
N PHE A 64 -0.29 -13.37 21.41
CA PHE A 64 0.77 -12.53 20.87
C PHE A 64 1.21 -12.97 19.49
N GLN A 65 1.21 -14.28 19.21
CA GLN A 65 1.44 -14.78 17.86
C GLN A 65 0.41 -14.24 16.86
N ARG A 66 -0.88 -14.20 17.22
CA ARG A 66 -1.92 -13.58 16.38
C ARG A 66 -1.70 -12.08 16.19
N LYS A 67 -1.29 -11.36 17.24
CA LYS A 67 -0.96 -9.94 17.14
C LYS A 67 0.23 -9.69 16.20
N LEU A 68 1.23 -10.57 16.20
CA LEU A 68 2.35 -10.50 15.27
C LEU A 68 1.88 -10.64 13.81
N VAL A 69 1.00 -11.61 13.52
CA VAL A 69 0.44 -11.78 12.16
C VAL A 69 -0.31 -10.53 11.70
N VAL A 70 -1.11 -9.92 12.59
CA VAL A 70 -1.82 -8.67 12.26
C VAL A 70 -0.83 -7.53 11.98
N ALA A 71 0.20 -7.36 12.82
CA ALA A 71 1.23 -6.34 12.62
C ALA A 71 1.98 -6.52 11.28
N ILE A 72 2.41 -7.74 10.98
CA ILE A 72 3.09 -8.06 9.71
C ILE A 72 2.18 -7.75 8.51
N LYS A 73 0.89 -8.09 8.60
CA LYS A 73 -0.10 -7.79 7.55
C LYS A 73 -0.26 -6.29 7.31
N GLU A 74 -0.43 -5.49 8.37
CA GLU A 74 -0.55 -4.03 8.26
C GLU A 74 0.71 -3.40 7.63
N MET A 75 1.89 -3.89 8.01
CA MET A 75 3.15 -3.43 7.43
C MET A 75 3.29 -3.84 5.96
N MET A 76 2.89 -5.07 5.61
CA MET A 76 2.85 -5.56 4.23
C MET A 76 1.93 -4.70 3.36
N GLU A 77 0.73 -4.34 3.86
CA GLU A 77 -0.19 -3.44 3.16
C GLU A 77 0.46 -2.07 2.89
N ALA A 78 1.25 -1.55 3.84
CA ALA A 78 1.99 -0.30 3.64
C ALA A 78 3.09 -0.42 2.56
N PHE A 79 3.81 -1.54 2.49
CA PHE A 79 4.78 -1.81 1.42
C PHE A 79 4.09 -1.95 0.05
N MET A 80 2.95 -2.63 -0.01
CA MET A 80 2.14 -2.77 -1.22
C MET A 80 1.68 -1.42 -1.76
N LEU A 81 1.18 -0.54 -0.87
CA LEU A 81 0.76 0.80 -1.26
C LEU A 81 1.92 1.65 -1.80
N GLN A 82 3.09 1.57 -1.14
CA GLN A 82 4.29 2.25 -1.61
C GLN A 82 4.76 1.70 -2.97
N ASN A 83 4.62 0.40 -3.20
CA ASN A 83 4.96 -0.25 -4.45
C ASN A 83 4.04 0.19 -5.60
N GLU A 84 2.75 0.31 -5.33
CA GLU A 84 1.73 0.66 -6.32
C GLU A 84 1.73 2.15 -6.68
N ALA A 85 2.08 3.03 -5.72
CA ALA A 85 1.95 4.47 -5.88
C ALA A 85 2.66 5.05 -7.14
N PRO A 86 3.90 4.66 -7.49
CA PRO A 86 4.56 5.14 -8.71
C PRO A 86 3.80 4.73 -9.99
N SER A 87 3.30 3.49 -10.05
CA SER A 87 2.55 2.97 -11.19
C SER A 87 1.22 3.70 -11.34
N VAL A 88 0.49 3.92 -10.25
CA VAL A 88 -0.76 4.69 -10.26
C VAL A 88 -0.52 6.12 -10.74
N ARG A 89 0.51 6.80 -10.22
CA ARG A 89 0.87 8.15 -10.66
C ARG A 89 1.19 8.20 -12.15
N HIS A 90 1.93 7.22 -12.67
CA HIS A 90 2.26 7.15 -14.08
C HIS A 90 1.00 6.96 -14.95
N CYS A 91 0.14 6.01 -14.60
CA CYS A 91 -1.11 5.78 -15.30
C CYS A 91 -2.03 7.00 -15.28
N GLN A 92 -2.13 7.68 -14.12
CA GLN A 92 -2.93 8.90 -13.99
C GLN A 92 -2.41 10.01 -14.91
N ALA A 93 -1.09 10.25 -14.93
CA ALA A 93 -0.49 11.25 -15.79
C ALA A 93 -0.72 10.97 -17.29
N GLU A 94 -0.62 9.72 -17.71
CA GLU A 94 -0.91 9.34 -19.11
C GLU A 94 -2.40 9.50 -19.45
N VAL A 95 -3.31 9.15 -18.53
CA VAL A 95 -4.75 9.37 -18.73
C VAL A 95 -5.08 10.85 -18.85
N GLU A 96 -4.50 11.70 -17.99
CA GLU A 96 -4.70 13.16 -18.04
C GLU A 96 -4.21 13.72 -19.38
N LYS A 97 -2.98 13.38 -19.76
CA LYS A 97 -2.38 13.81 -21.04
C LYS A 97 -3.19 13.38 -22.26
N LEU A 98 -3.71 12.16 -22.28
CA LEU A 98 -4.55 11.69 -23.38
C LEU A 98 -5.96 12.28 -23.35
N GLY A 99 -6.46 12.65 -22.17
CA GLY A 99 -7.77 13.25 -21.97
C GLY A 99 -7.83 14.75 -22.24
N GLU A 100 -6.70 15.46 -22.15
CA GLU A 100 -6.60 16.91 -22.39
C GLU A 100 -7.28 17.34 -23.70
N PRO A 101 -6.97 16.77 -24.89
CA PRO A 101 -7.60 17.20 -26.14
C PRO A 101 -9.12 17.00 -26.16
N LEU A 102 -9.60 15.92 -25.54
CA LEU A 102 -11.03 15.65 -25.42
C LEU A 102 -11.69 16.70 -24.54
N SER A 103 -11.09 17.02 -23.39
CA SER A 103 -11.59 18.03 -22.46
C SER A 103 -11.70 19.40 -23.12
N GLU A 104 -10.68 19.80 -23.89
CA GLU A 104 -10.69 21.05 -24.66
C GLU A 104 -11.80 21.06 -25.71
N SER A 105 -11.98 19.95 -26.43
CA SER A 105 -13.03 19.83 -27.45
C SER A 105 -14.44 19.95 -26.86
N VAL A 106 -14.69 19.37 -25.68
CA VAL A 106 -15.97 19.46 -24.97
C VAL A 106 -16.24 20.90 -24.52
N LEU A 107 -15.23 21.58 -23.96
CA LEU A 107 -15.33 22.99 -23.59
C LEU A 107 -15.62 23.89 -24.79
N MET A 108 -14.97 23.63 -25.93
CA MET A 108 -15.22 24.37 -27.17
C MET A 108 -16.66 24.19 -27.67
N VAL A 109 -17.19 22.96 -27.67
CA VAL A 109 -18.58 22.68 -28.09
C VAL A 109 -19.58 23.38 -27.16
N LEU A 110 -19.37 23.30 -25.84
CA LEU A 110 -20.19 24.00 -24.85
C LEU A 110 -20.18 25.53 -25.08
N PHE A 111 -19.00 26.10 -25.34
CA PHE A 111 -18.86 27.53 -25.63
C PHE A 111 -19.62 27.93 -26.90
N LEU A 112 -19.47 27.18 -27.99
CA LEU A 112 -20.18 27.43 -29.24
C LEU A 112 -21.70 27.37 -29.06
N PHE A 113 -22.19 26.40 -28.29
CA PHE A 113 -23.62 26.26 -28.00
C PHE A 113 -24.18 27.46 -27.21
N LEU A 114 -23.48 27.87 -26.15
CA LEU A 114 -23.86 29.03 -25.34
C LEU A 114 -23.81 30.34 -26.15
N TRP A 115 -22.81 30.51 -27.00
CA TRP A 115 -22.67 31.68 -27.87
C TRP A 115 -23.80 31.76 -28.91
N ALA A 116 -24.23 30.64 -29.48
CA ALA A 116 -25.30 30.60 -30.48
C ALA A 116 -26.71 30.82 -29.89
N GLN A 117 -26.88 30.62 -28.58
CA GLN A 117 -28.18 30.61 -27.90
C GLN A 117 -28.99 31.93 -28.00
N PRO A 118 -28.40 33.14 -27.91
CA PRO A 118 -29.12 34.40 -28.11
C PRO A 118 -29.52 34.62 -29.57
N LEU A 119 -28.69 34.17 -30.52
CA LEU A 119 -28.96 34.31 -31.94
C LEU A 119 -30.16 33.46 -32.35
N LEU A 120 -30.23 32.21 -31.86
CA LEU A 120 -31.38 31.32 -32.04
C LEU A 120 -32.67 31.92 -31.45
N ARG A 121 -32.61 32.50 -30.25
CA ARG A 121 -33.76 33.16 -29.60
C ARG A 121 -34.22 34.45 -30.29
N SER A 122 -33.40 35.06 -31.14
CA SER A 122 -33.78 36.26 -31.90
C SER A 122 -34.50 35.95 -33.22
N GLN A 123 -34.59 34.67 -33.59
CA GLN A 123 -35.25 34.16 -34.79
C GLN A 123 -36.60 33.48 -34.50
N GLU A 124 -37.02 33.45 -33.23
CA GLU A 124 -38.35 33.01 -32.75
C GLU A 124 -39.23 34.24 -32.45
#